data_AF-A0A920KHP5-F1
#
_entry.id   AF-A0A920KHP5-F1
#
_cell.length_a   1.000
_cell.length_b   1.000
_cell.length_c   1.000
_cell.angle_alpha   90.00
_cell.angle_beta   90.00
_cell.angle_gamma   90.00
#
_symmetry.space_group_name_H-M   'P 1'
#
loop_
_entity.id
_entity.type
_entity.pdbx_description
1 polymer ?
#
loop_
_entity_poly.entity_id
_entity_poly.type
_entity_poly.pdbx_seq_one_letter_code
_entity_poly.pdbx_strand_id
1 'polypeptide(L)'
;MSFYTVSHWEANSWDPEDEIKAKEKYVPMIMSLGAVSVKMCKTDELKFMVITEWTDGDKAKEAAEKIAQIREQASEEFENTMLSSHMGTVFASN
;
A
#
# COMPACT_ATOMS: atom_id res chain seq x y z
N MET A 1 12.90 -5.06 -14.24
CA MET A 1 13.06 -3.66 -13.79
C MET A 1 12.10 -3.48 -12.63
N SER A 2 12.55 -2.88 -11.53
CA SER A 2 11.69 -2.67 -10.36
C SER A 2 10.41 -1.97 -10.78
N PHE A 3 9.30 -2.41 -10.20
CA PHE A 3 7.98 -1.93 -10.51
C PHE A 3 7.30 -1.49 -9.23
N TYR A 4 6.56 -0.40 -9.28
CA TYR A 4 5.95 0.20 -8.11
C TYR A 4 4.45 0.30 -8.27
N THR A 5 3.74 0.05 -7.18
CA THR A 5 2.32 0.40 -7.04
C THR A 5 2.20 1.40 -5.91
N VAL A 6 1.53 2.52 -6.16
CA VAL A 6 1.30 3.58 -5.18
C VAL A 6 -0.21 3.76 -5.05
N SER A 7 -0.70 3.81 -3.82
CA SER A 7 -2.11 4.13 -3.55
C SER A 7 -2.19 5.28 -2.55
N HIS A 8 -3.11 6.20 -2.79
CA HIS A 8 -3.35 7.38 -1.97
C HIS A 8 -4.64 7.18 -1.18
N TRP A 9 -4.60 7.56 0.08
CA TRP A 9 -5.65 7.28 1.04
C TRP A 9 -5.95 8.50 1.91
N GLU A 10 -7.20 8.59 2.33
CA GLU A 10 -7.69 9.54 3.31
C GLU A 10 -8.41 8.77 4.41
N ALA A 11 -7.99 8.96 5.66
CA ALA A 11 -8.59 8.35 6.84
C ALA A 11 -9.61 9.30 7.47
N ASN A 12 -10.68 8.77 8.07
CA ASN A 12 -11.62 9.59 8.83
C ASN A 12 -11.01 10.14 10.13
N SER A 13 -10.11 9.37 10.74
CA SER A 13 -9.37 9.76 11.94
C SER A 13 -7.98 9.13 11.93
N TRP A 14 -7.08 9.61 12.80
CA TRP A 14 -5.72 9.11 12.86
C TRP A 14 -5.34 8.76 14.30
N ASP A 15 -5.35 7.47 14.62
CA ASP A 15 -4.96 6.93 15.92
C ASP A 15 -3.58 6.22 15.80
N PRO A 16 -2.63 6.47 16.73
CA PRO A 16 -1.41 5.68 16.84
C PRO A 16 -1.61 4.16 16.88
N GLU A 17 -2.73 3.65 17.42
CA GLU A 17 -3.04 2.22 17.41
C GLU A 17 -3.26 1.67 15.99
N ASP A 18 -3.82 2.49 15.10
CA ASP A 18 -4.04 2.09 13.70
C ASP A 18 -2.73 2.06 12.91
N GLU A 19 -1.75 2.90 13.27
CA GLU A 19 -0.38 2.78 12.74
C GLU A 19 0.27 1.45 13.12
N ILE A 20 0.08 1.00 14.37
CA ILE A 20 0.60 -0.28 14.85
C ILE A 20 -0.05 -1.43 14.09
N LYS A 21 -1.38 -1.43 13.97
CA LYS A 21 -2.11 -2.45 13.19
C LYS A 21 -1.67 -2.46 11.72
N ALA A 22 -1.52 -1.30 11.09
CA ALA A 22 -1.04 -1.18 9.72
C ALA A 22 0.35 -1.82 9.55
N LYS A 23 1.25 -1.57 10.50
CA LYS A 23 2.61 -2.12 10.53
C LYS A 23 2.67 -3.62 10.83
N GLU A 24 1.83 -4.12 11.73
CA GLU A 24 1.89 -5.51 12.20
C GLU A 24 1.05 -6.48 11.35
N LYS A 25 0.00 -5.97 10.70
CA LYS A 25 -0.93 -6.79 9.89
C LYS A 25 -0.74 -6.56 8.39
N TYR A 26 -0.96 -5.33 7.94
CA TYR A 26 -1.07 -5.03 6.51
C TYR A 26 0.27 -5.03 5.79
N VAL A 27 1.32 -4.50 6.41
CA VAL A 27 2.68 -4.56 5.84
C VAL A 27 3.11 -6.03 5.63
N PRO A 28 3.06 -6.93 6.63
CA PRO A 28 3.37 -8.35 6.43
C PRO A 28 2.48 -9.05 5.40
N MET A 29 1.18 -8.74 5.37
CA MET A 29 0.27 -9.31 4.37
C MET A 29 0.71 -8.95 2.95
N ILE A 30 1.01 -7.68 2.67
CA ILE A 30 1.48 -7.25 1.34
C ILE A 30 2.86 -7.86 1.03
N MET A 31 3.77 -7.91 2.00
CA MET A 31 5.08 -8.55 1.83
C MET A 31 4.96 -10.04 1.49
N SER A 32 3.98 -10.75 2.06
CA SER A 32 3.75 -12.18 1.77
C SER A 32 3.35 -12.46 0.31
N LEU A 33 2.91 -11.43 -0.42
CA LEU A 33 2.58 -11.51 -1.85
C LEU A 33 3.80 -11.43 -2.77
N GLY A 34 5.01 -11.33 -2.20
CA GLY A 34 6.26 -11.22 -2.96
C GLY A 34 6.70 -9.78 -3.22
N ALA A 35 6.19 -8.81 -2.45
CA ALA A 35 6.71 -7.46 -2.49
C ALA A 35 8.17 -7.43 -1.99
N VAL A 36 9.00 -6.62 -2.63
CA VAL A 36 10.38 -6.37 -2.21
C VAL A 36 10.37 -5.46 -0.98
N SER A 37 9.48 -4.48 -0.98
CA SER A 37 9.34 -3.55 0.12
C SER A 37 7.96 -2.88 0.12
N VAL A 38 7.50 -2.48 1.31
CA VAL A 38 6.27 -1.73 1.52
C VAL A 38 6.58 -0.55 2.42
N LYS A 39 6.13 0.64 2.04
CA LYS A 39 6.21 1.86 2.85
C LYS A 39 4.83 2.46 2.95
N MET A 40 4.41 2.78 4.17
CA MET A 40 3.22 3.57 4.44
C MET A 40 3.69 4.92 4.94
N CYS A 41 3.37 5.98 4.21
CA CYS A 41 3.86 7.33 4.50
C CYS A 41 2.67 8.25 4.73
N LYS A 42 2.58 8.81 5.93
CA LYS A 42 1.66 9.91 6.21
C LYS A 42 2.10 11.15 5.42
N THR A 43 1.24 11.66 4.56
CA THR A 43 1.52 12.83 3.70
C THR A 43 0.81 14.09 4.16
N ASP A 44 -0.21 13.95 5.01
CA ASP A 44 -0.94 15.04 5.65
C ASP A 44 -1.57 14.53 6.96
N GLU A 45 -2.30 15.37 7.70
CA GLU A 45 -2.93 15.03 8.99
C GLU A 45 -3.77 13.75 8.93
N LEU A 46 -4.56 13.59 7.86
CA LEU A 46 -5.44 12.44 7.62
C LEU A 46 -5.15 11.71 6.30
N LYS A 47 -4.07 12.08 5.59
CA LYS A 47 -3.73 11.50 4.29
C LYS A 47 -2.45 10.69 4.36
N PHE A 48 -2.45 9.59 3.64
CA PHE A 48 -1.27 8.74 3.54
C PHE A 48 -1.18 8.06 2.19
N MET A 49 0.01 7.53 1.90
CA MET A 49 0.27 6.73 0.71
C MET A 49 0.87 5.38 1.10
N VAL A 50 0.45 4.35 0.40
CA VAL A 50 1.07 3.02 0.47
C VAL A 50 1.85 2.81 -0.82
N ILE A 51 3.16 2.67 -0.68
CA ILE A 51 4.13 2.47 -1.76
C ILE A 51 4.65 1.05 -1.65
N THR A 52 4.37 0.23 -2.65
CA THR A 52 4.86 -1.15 -2.72
C THR A 52 5.79 -1.31 -3.90
N GLU A 53 6.95 -1.88 -3.64
CA GLU A 53 7.95 -2.26 -4.63
C GLU A 53 7.83 -3.74 -4.97
N TRP A 54 7.94 -4.03 -6.26
CA TRP A 54 7.90 -5.36 -6.86
C TRP A 54 9.16 -5.58 -7.67
N THR A 55 9.56 -6.84 -7.82
CA THR A 55 10.70 -7.21 -8.69
C THR A 55 10.46 -6.84 -10.15
N ASP A 56 9.20 -6.92 -10.58
CA ASP A 56 8.73 -6.65 -11.94
C ASP A 56 7.21 -6.41 -11.97
N GLY A 57 6.72 -6.00 -13.14
CA GLY A 57 5.30 -5.71 -13.35
C GLY A 57 4.40 -6.94 -13.41
N ASP A 58 4.93 -8.13 -13.66
CA ASP A 58 4.12 -9.36 -13.70
C ASP A 58 3.81 -9.82 -12.27
N LYS A 59 4.78 -9.75 -11.35
CA LYS A 59 4.55 -9.94 -9.92
C LYS A 59 3.53 -8.96 -9.35
N ALA A 60 3.61 -7.70 -9.75
CA ALA A 60 2.63 -6.70 -9.35
C ALA A 60 1.21 -7.03 -9.84
N LYS A 61 1.07 -7.57 -11.06
CA LYS A 61 -0.23 -8.00 -11.61
C LYS A 61 -0.75 -9.27 -10.94
N GLU A 62 0.11 -10.25 -10.70
CA GLU A 62 -0.24 -11.47 -9.94
C GLU A 62 -0.76 -11.14 -8.54
N ALA A 63 -0.15 -10.14 -7.88
CA ALA A 63 -0.57 -9.69 -6.56
C ALA A 63 -1.77 -8.74 -6.58
N ALA A 64 -2.15 -8.16 -7.72
CA ALA A 64 -3.11 -7.05 -7.80
C ALA A 64 -4.48 -7.39 -7.21
N GLU A 65 -5.01 -8.58 -7.51
CA GLU A 65 -6.31 -9.03 -6.99
C GLU A 65 -6.30 -9.16 -5.46
N LYS A 66 -5.26 -9.80 -4.91
CA LYS A 66 -5.10 -9.94 -3.46
C LYS A 66 -4.87 -8.60 -2.77
N ILE A 67 -4.15 -7.68 -3.41
CA ILE A 67 -3.97 -6.33 -2.88
C ILE A 67 -5.30 -5.58 -2.85
N ALA A 68 -6.13 -5.71 -3.88
CA ALA A 68 -7.46 -5.10 -3.88
C ALA A 68 -8.30 -5.59 -2.68
N GLN A 69 -8.24 -6.90 -2.37
CA GLN A 69 -8.90 -7.47 -1.18
C GLN A 69 -8.32 -6.93 0.13
N ILE A 70 -6.99 -6.84 0.25
CA ILE A 70 -6.33 -6.26 1.43
C ILE A 70 -6.75 -4.80 1.64
N ARG A 71 -6.87 -4.06 0.53
CA ARG A 71 -7.28 -2.65 0.52
C ARG A 71 -8.73 -2.47 0.93
N GLU A 72 -9.62 -3.32 0.44
CA GLU A 72 -11.03 -3.34 0.84
C GLU A 72 -11.16 -3.65 2.33
N GLN A 73 -10.44 -4.66 2.83
CA GLN A 73 -10.38 -4.97 4.25
C GLN A 73 -9.85 -3.80 5.10
N ALA A 74 -8.81 -3.09 4.62
CA ALA A 74 -8.28 -1.91 5.31
C ALA A 74 -9.30 -0.76 5.34
N SER A 75 -10.06 -0.58 4.26
CA SER A 75 -11.10 0.44 4.16
C SER A 75 -12.23 0.21 5.15
N GLU A 76 -12.66 -1.05 5.31
CA GLU A 76 -13.68 -1.43 6.28
C GLU A 76 -13.20 -1.32 7.73
N GLU A 77 -11.95 -1.71 8.01
CA GLU A 77 -11.42 -1.78 9.38
C GLU A 77 -11.03 -0.41 9.95
N PHE A 78 -10.49 0.48 9.12
CA PHE A 78 -9.99 1.79 9.55
C PHE A 78 -10.88 2.96 9.11
N GLU A 79 -12.02 2.68 8.49
CA GLU A 79 -12.90 3.68 7.87
C GLU A 79 -12.12 4.67 6.98
N ASN A 80 -11.19 4.15 6.16
CA ASN A 80 -10.39 4.95 5.24
C ASN A 80 -10.91 4.81 3.80
N THR A 81 -10.67 5.84 2.99
CA THR A 81 -11.09 5.90 1.59
C THR A 81 -9.86 5.97 0.69
N MET A 82 -9.80 5.10 -0.33
CA MET A 82 -8.76 5.19 -1.36
C MET A 82 -9.12 6.30 -2.35
N LEU A 83 -8.25 7.30 -2.46
CA LEU A 83 -8.41 8.42 -3.39
C LEU A 83 -7.96 8.08 -4.81
N SER A 84 -6.83 7.37 -4.94
CA SER A 84 -6.29 6.95 -6.24
C SER A 84 -5.30 5.80 -6.10
N SER A 85 -5.02 5.11 -7.21
CA SER A 85 -4.00 4.07 -7.31
C SER A 85 -3.28 4.18 -8.65
N HIS A 86 -1.95 4.11 -8.61
CA HIS A 86 -1.06 4.22 -9.76
C HIS A 86 -0.05 3.07 -9.75
N MET A 87 0.45 2.72 -10.93
CA MET A 87 1.46 1.68 -11.10
C MET A 87 2.44 2.06 -12.20
N GLY A 88 3.71 1.68 -12.07
CA GLY A 88 4.71 2.03 -13.06
C GLY A 88 6.07 1.38 -12.85
N THR A 89 6.82 1.29 -13.94
CA THR A 89 8.21 0.83 -13.93
C THR A 89 9.13 1.97 -13.51
N VAL A 90 10.18 1.65 -12.73
CA VAL A 90 11.24 2.61 -12.42
C VAL A 90 12.00 2.97 -13.69
N PHE A 91 12.02 4.25 -14.04
CA PHE A 91 12.79 4.78 -15.17
C PHE A 91 14.14 5.39 -14.75
N ALA A 92 14.32 5.73 -13.47
CA ALA A 92 15.56 6.24 -12.89
C ALA A 92 15.62 5.93 -11.39
N SER A 93 16.78 5.47 -10.90
CA SER A 93 17.09 5.26 -9.47
C SER A 93 18.60 5.46 -9.23
N ASN A 94 19.01 5.74 -7.99
CA ASN A 94 20.41 5.88 -7.60
C ASN A 94 21.05 4.57 -7.15
#